data_AF-A0A182NQ43-F1
#
_entry.id   AF-A0A182NQ43-F1
#
_cell.length_a   1.000
_cell.length_b   1.000
_cell.length_c   1.000
_cell.angle_alpha   90.00
_cell.angle_beta   90.00
_cell.angle_gamma   90.00
#
_symmetry.space_group_name_H-M   'P 1'
#
loop_
_entity.id
_entity.type
_entity.pdbx_description
1 polymer ?
#
loop_
_entity_poly.entity_id
_entity_poly.type
_entity_poly.pdbx_seq_one_letter_code
_entity_poly.pdbx_strand_id
1 'polypeptide(L)'
;MERDRQKGAGGLSRTFVLLAGTVVALVTCVQLAAACNEMVCASIVSKCMLTQSCKCDMKSCTCCKECAECLSYLYTECCSCLEMCPKPNETSNELSKQSHIEDLEGFPNLYDVITSEQDAQGRWKVISFPIDIDAALYGPKGDAATKYIVHSTDMDLKQKYEDPNKITVNCTVAYQAQCMSWNKCKESCRTMGASSYR
;
A
#
# COMPACT_ATOMS: atom_id res chain seq x y z
N MET A 1 12.98 -62.96 -38.72
CA MET A 1 11.85 -62.02 -38.74
C MET A 1 11.95 -61.22 -37.45
N GLU A 2 12.72 -60.14 -37.30
CA GLU A 2 12.86 -58.91 -38.10
C GLU A 2 11.53 -58.15 -38.34
N ARG A 3 11.53 -56.85 -37.97
CA ARG A 3 10.45 -55.83 -37.85
C ARG A 3 9.66 -55.89 -36.53
N ASP A 4 9.58 -54.88 -35.66
CA ASP A 4 9.80 -53.42 -35.73
C ASP A 4 10.26 -52.95 -34.33
N ARG A 5 11.38 -52.26 -34.10
CA ARG A 5 11.82 -50.92 -34.52
C ARG A 5 10.88 -49.78 -34.05
N GLN A 6 11.39 -49.01 -33.08
CA GLN A 6 11.11 -47.58 -32.84
C GLN A 6 9.66 -47.16 -32.53
N LYS A 7 9.25 -47.13 -31.25
CA LYS A 7 8.12 -46.27 -30.82
C LYS A 7 8.06 -45.92 -29.31
N GLY A 8 9.18 -45.98 -28.58
CA GLY A 8 9.20 -45.72 -27.13
C GLY A 8 9.71 -44.33 -26.69
N ALA A 9 10.61 -43.71 -27.46
CA ALA A 9 11.34 -42.52 -27.01
C ALA A 9 10.65 -41.17 -27.36
N GLY A 10 9.67 -41.17 -28.28
CA GLY A 10 9.06 -39.94 -28.79
C GLY A 10 7.97 -39.33 -27.89
N GLY A 11 7.34 -40.13 -27.02
CA GLY A 11 6.26 -39.66 -26.14
C GLY A 11 6.76 -38.85 -24.93
N LEU A 12 7.86 -39.31 -24.32
CA LEU A 12 8.48 -38.64 -23.18
C LEU A 12 9.16 -37.33 -23.60
N SER A 13 9.84 -37.32 -24.76
CA SER A 13 10.46 -36.11 -25.30
C SER A 13 9.42 -35.03 -25.66
N ARG A 14 8.28 -35.41 -26.27
CA ARG A 14 7.22 -34.46 -26.62
C ARG A 14 6.51 -33.88 -25.40
N THR A 15 6.27 -34.67 -24.36
CA THR A 15 5.67 -34.18 -23.10
C THR A 15 6.61 -33.24 -22.35
N PHE A 16 7.91 -33.55 -22.29
CA PHE A 16 8.91 -32.63 -21.74
C PHE A 16 9.02 -31.31 -22.53
N VAL A 17 8.99 -31.37 -23.86
CA VAL A 17 9.04 -30.15 -24.70
C VAL A 17 7.79 -29.29 -24.51
N LEU A 18 6.61 -29.90 -24.38
CA LEU A 18 5.36 -29.18 -24.11
C LEU A 18 5.35 -28.54 -22.72
N LEU A 19 5.81 -29.27 -21.69
CA LEU A 19 5.93 -28.76 -20.32
C LEU A 19 6.98 -27.64 -20.20
N ALA A 20 8.12 -27.78 -20.87
CA ALA A 20 9.13 -26.72 -20.91
C ALA A 20 8.60 -25.47 -21.63
N GLY A 21 7.89 -25.65 -22.75
CA GLY A 21 7.27 -24.56 -23.49
C GLY A 21 6.23 -23.79 -22.68
N THR A 22 5.37 -24.48 -21.91
CA THR A 22 4.39 -23.82 -21.04
C THR A 22 5.03 -23.10 -19.88
N VAL A 23 6.07 -23.66 -19.25
CA VAL A 23 6.81 -23.00 -18.16
C VAL A 23 7.52 -21.74 -18.67
N VAL A 24 8.18 -21.80 -19.83
CA VAL A 24 8.82 -20.63 -20.44
C VAL A 24 7.78 -19.55 -20.75
N ALA A 25 6.64 -19.92 -21.35
CA ALA A 25 5.56 -18.97 -21.64
C ALA A 25 5.03 -18.28 -20.37
N LEU A 26 4.81 -19.05 -19.29
CA LEU A 26 4.36 -18.51 -18.01
C LEU A 26 5.40 -17.55 -17.41
N VAL A 27 6.69 -17.92 -17.42
CA VAL A 27 7.76 -17.06 -16.93
C VAL A 27 7.84 -15.76 -17.73
N THR A 28 7.72 -15.82 -19.07
CA THR A 28 7.73 -14.61 -19.91
C THR A 28 6.51 -13.72 -19.66
N CYS A 29 5.33 -14.28 -19.42
CA CYS A 29 4.13 -13.49 -19.09
C CYS A 29 4.26 -12.79 -17.74
N VAL A 30 4.88 -13.45 -16.74
CA VAL A 30 5.13 -12.85 -15.42
C VAL A 30 6.12 -11.68 -15.52
N GLN A 31 7.17 -11.80 -16.35
CA GLN A 31 8.11 -10.70 -16.58
C GLN A 31 7.46 -9.51 -17.31
N LEU A 32 6.53 -9.78 -18.23
CA LEU A 32 5.81 -8.71 -18.93
C LEU A 32 4.85 -7.95 -18.00
N ALA A 33 4.32 -8.60 -16.97
CA ALA A 33 3.49 -7.94 -15.95
C ALA A 33 4.30 -7.06 -14.98
N ALA A 34 5.62 -7.23 -14.91
CA ALA A 34 6.54 -6.39 -14.13
C ALA A 34 7.18 -5.27 -14.97
N ALA A 35 6.89 -5.21 -16.27
CA ALA A 35 7.40 -4.19 -17.16
C ALA A 35 6.52 -2.93 -17.12
N CYS A 36 7.11 -1.77 -17.40
CA CYS A 36 6.38 -0.52 -17.48
C CYS A 36 5.31 -0.56 -18.58
N ASN A 37 4.13 -0.01 -18.32
CA ASN A 37 3.09 0.12 -19.32
C ASN A 37 3.39 1.30 -20.25
N GLU A 38 4.18 1.05 -21.30
CA GLU A 38 4.58 2.07 -22.27
C GLU A 38 3.38 2.77 -22.93
N MET A 39 2.22 2.11 -23.08
CA MET A 39 1.03 2.72 -23.68
C MET A 39 0.50 3.91 -22.86
N VAL A 40 0.56 3.81 -21.54
CA VAL A 40 0.13 4.86 -20.61
C VAL A 40 1.26 5.85 -20.36
N CYS A 41 2.48 5.35 -20.22
CA CYS A 41 3.62 6.11 -19.74
C CYS A 41 4.41 6.84 -20.83
N ALA A 42 4.36 6.41 -22.09
CA ALA A 42 5.22 6.95 -23.15
C ALA A 42 5.14 8.48 -23.30
N SER A 43 3.92 9.03 -23.27
CA SER A 43 3.72 10.48 -23.44
C SER A 43 4.31 11.29 -22.28
N ILE A 44 3.97 10.93 -21.04
CA ILE A 44 4.41 11.70 -19.86
C ILE A 44 5.89 11.49 -19.56
N VAL A 45 6.40 10.26 -19.70
CA VAL A 45 7.82 9.94 -19.52
C VAL A 45 8.65 10.68 -20.56
N SER A 46 8.23 10.69 -21.83
CA SER A 46 8.92 11.46 -22.88
C SER A 46 8.94 12.96 -22.57
N LYS A 47 7.80 13.53 -22.15
CA LYS A 47 7.71 14.93 -21.72
C LYS A 47 8.69 15.22 -20.57
N CYS A 48 8.68 14.42 -19.51
CA CYS A 48 9.50 14.64 -18.33
C CYS A 48 11.01 14.43 -18.57
N MET A 49 11.36 13.56 -19.52
CA MET A 49 12.75 13.39 -19.98
C MET A 49 13.21 14.58 -20.83
N LEU A 50 12.36 15.08 -21.74
CA LEU A 50 12.67 16.24 -22.57
C LEU A 50 12.81 17.52 -21.75
N THR A 51 11.95 17.73 -20.75
CA THR A 51 12.05 18.87 -19.81
C THR A 51 13.22 18.76 -18.83
N GLN A 52 14.04 17.70 -18.94
CA GLN A 52 15.16 17.38 -18.05
C GLN A 52 14.77 17.06 -16.60
N SER A 53 13.48 16.98 -16.28
CA SER A 53 12.98 16.70 -14.92
C SER A 53 13.32 15.27 -14.45
N CYS A 54 13.42 14.31 -15.38
CA CYS A 54 13.71 12.90 -15.08
C CYS A 54 15.11 12.44 -15.52
N LYS A 55 16.08 13.35 -15.65
CA LYS A 55 17.46 13.00 -16.05
C LYS A 55 18.34 12.62 -14.85
N CYS A 56 17.95 11.57 -14.14
CA CYS A 56 18.55 11.21 -12.85
C CYS A 56 19.70 10.21 -12.94
N ASP A 57 20.81 10.52 -12.25
CA ASP A 57 21.78 9.52 -11.86
C ASP A 57 21.31 8.88 -10.55
N MET A 58 21.01 7.59 -10.62
CA MET A 58 20.46 6.78 -9.52
C MET A 58 21.36 6.73 -8.28
N LYS A 59 22.61 7.19 -8.37
CA LYS A 59 23.54 7.28 -7.23
C LYS A 59 23.32 8.50 -6.34
N SER A 60 22.86 9.63 -6.88
CA SER A 60 22.72 10.88 -6.13
C SER A 60 21.28 11.38 -6.03
N CYS A 61 20.38 10.89 -6.89
CA CYS A 61 18.92 11.12 -6.84
C CYS A 61 18.50 12.59 -6.73
N THR A 62 19.33 13.53 -7.22
CA THR A 62 19.12 14.98 -7.05
C THR A 62 17.88 15.50 -7.77
N CYS A 63 17.44 14.86 -8.85
CA CYS A 63 16.22 15.20 -9.60
C CYS A 63 15.02 14.30 -9.31
N CYS A 64 15.12 13.35 -8.36
CA CYS A 64 14.04 12.40 -8.12
C CYS A 64 12.73 13.07 -7.68
N LYS A 65 12.84 14.16 -6.92
CA LYS A 65 11.71 14.99 -6.51
C LYS A 65 11.02 15.64 -7.73
N GLU A 66 11.78 16.32 -8.58
CA GLU A 66 11.26 17.00 -9.77
C GLU A 66 10.67 16.00 -10.78
N CYS A 67 11.28 14.82 -10.89
CA CYS A 67 10.76 13.74 -11.72
C CYS A 67 9.42 13.20 -11.19
N ALA A 68 9.31 12.96 -9.88
CA ALA A 68 8.07 12.54 -9.25
C ALA A 68 6.95 13.59 -9.40
N GLU A 69 7.29 14.87 -9.25
CA GLU A 69 6.37 15.99 -9.47
C GLU A 69 5.93 16.08 -10.95
N CYS A 70 6.84 15.84 -11.90
CA CYS A 70 6.52 15.84 -13.32
C CYS A 70 5.60 14.68 -13.73
N LEU A 71 5.82 13.48 -13.18
CA LEU A 71 4.95 12.31 -13.38
C LEU A 71 3.61 12.45 -12.66
N SER A 72 3.57 13.20 -11.56
CA SER A 72 2.35 13.51 -10.81
C SER A 72 1.58 12.22 -10.45
N TYR A 73 0.28 12.17 -10.72
CA TYR A 73 -0.59 11.03 -10.44
C TYR A 73 -0.19 9.73 -11.17
N LEU A 74 0.62 9.81 -12.24
CA LEU A 74 1.14 8.64 -12.96
C LEU A 74 2.45 8.12 -12.37
N TYR A 75 2.96 8.69 -11.27
CA TYR A 75 4.22 8.27 -10.68
C TYR A 75 4.27 6.77 -10.37
N THR A 76 3.24 6.19 -9.73
CA THR A 76 3.23 4.77 -9.35
C THR A 76 3.14 3.83 -10.56
N GLU A 77 2.49 4.28 -11.63
CA GLU A 77 2.32 3.51 -12.87
C GLU A 77 3.55 3.57 -13.76
N CYS A 78 4.25 4.71 -13.75
CA CYS A 78 5.32 5.02 -14.69
C CYS A 78 6.72 5.09 -14.07
N CYS A 79 6.87 4.98 -12.75
CA CYS A 79 8.19 4.98 -12.11
C CYS A 79 9.08 3.83 -12.59
N SER A 80 8.49 2.71 -13.03
CA SER A 80 9.21 1.52 -13.50
C SER A 80 9.88 1.75 -14.84
N CYS A 81 9.32 2.63 -15.69
CA CYS A 81 9.94 3.09 -16.95
C CYS A 81 11.27 3.83 -16.71
N LEU A 82 11.49 4.35 -15.50
CA LEU A 82 12.65 5.14 -15.13
C LEU A 82 13.50 4.45 -14.05
N GLU A 83 13.16 3.21 -13.67
CA GLU A 83 13.75 2.47 -12.55
C GLU A 83 13.63 3.19 -11.17
N MET A 84 12.75 4.19 -11.07
CA MET A 84 12.61 5.06 -9.89
C MET A 84 11.55 4.62 -8.90
N CYS A 85 10.94 3.46 -9.10
CA CYS A 85 9.97 2.96 -8.15
C CYS A 85 10.63 2.74 -6.78
N PRO A 86 9.89 2.93 -5.68
CA PRO A 86 10.34 2.47 -4.38
C PRO A 86 10.73 1.01 -4.52
N LYS A 87 11.99 0.68 -4.26
CA LYS A 87 12.39 -0.72 -4.19
C LYS A 87 11.51 -1.33 -3.12
N PRO A 88 10.79 -2.45 -3.40
CA PRO A 88 10.09 -3.14 -2.34
C PRO A 88 11.13 -3.38 -1.26
N ASN A 89 10.85 -2.90 -0.04
CA ASN A 89 11.69 -3.26 1.09
C ASN A 89 11.75 -4.78 1.07
N GLU A 90 12.94 -5.34 0.83
CA GLU A 90 13.28 -6.76 0.99
C GLU A 90 13.15 -7.11 2.48
N THR A 91 11.95 -6.90 3.01
CA THR A 91 11.49 -7.44 4.27
C THR A 91 10.94 -8.79 3.86
N SER A 92 11.73 -9.83 4.11
CA SER A 92 11.48 -11.23 3.76
C SER A 92 10.20 -11.84 4.37
N ASN A 93 9.36 -11.02 5.01
CA ASN A 93 8.17 -11.47 5.69
C ASN A 93 6.91 -10.89 5.02
N GLU A 94 6.11 -11.76 4.41
CA GLU A 94 4.80 -11.46 3.83
C GLU A 94 3.86 -10.75 4.83
N LEU A 95 4.01 -11.00 6.14
CA LEU A 95 3.22 -10.32 7.18
C LEU A 95 3.48 -8.81 7.23
N SER A 96 4.69 -8.34 6.86
CA SER A 96 5.00 -6.90 6.80
C SER A 96 4.32 -6.18 5.63
N LYS A 97 3.77 -6.92 4.65
CA LYS A 97 3.04 -6.35 3.52
C LYS A 97 1.57 -6.06 3.82
N GLN A 98 1.05 -6.56 4.95
CA GLN A 98 -0.35 -6.40 5.35
C GLN A 98 -0.44 -5.63 6.66
N SER A 99 -1.21 -4.53 6.69
CA SER A 99 -1.52 -3.85 7.94
C SER A 99 -2.55 -4.67 8.72
N HIS A 100 -2.21 -5.12 9.91
CA HIS A 100 -3.14 -5.83 10.77
C HIS A 100 -3.92 -4.83 11.61
N ILE A 101 -5.23 -4.93 11.60
CA ILE A 101 -6.11 -4.06 12.40
C ILE A 101 -6.80 -4.94 13.43
N GLU A 102 -6.81 -4.51 14.68
CA GLU A 102 -7.54 -5.19 15.74
C GLU A 102 -8.07 -4.15 16.73
N ASP A 103 -9.27 -4.41 17.23
CA ASP A 103 -9.89 -3.63 18.29
C ASP A 103 -9.32 -4.05 19.65
N LEU A 104 -9.17 -3.07 20.54
CA LEU A 104 -8.64 -3.26 21.88
C LEU A 104 -9.73 -2.93 22.88
N GLU A 105 -9.64 -3.53 24.07
CA GLU A 105 -10.39 -3.06 25.23
C GLU A 105 -9.75 -1.74 25.71
N GLY A 106 -10.17 -0.65 25.06
CA GLY A 106 -9.61 0.67 25.26
C GLY A 106 -10.01 1.30 26.59
N PHE A 107 -9.28 2.33 26.98
CA PHE A 107 -9.60 3.19 28.12
C PHE A 107 -9.59 4.64 27.60
N PRO A 108 -10.70 5.11 27.00
CA PRO A 108 -10.74 6.38 26.26
C PRO A 108 -10.22 7.57 27.07
N ASN A 109 -10.61 7.67 28.34
CA ASN A 109 -10.17 8.75 29.22
C ASN A 109 -8.64 8.82 29.42
N LEU A 110 -7.95 7.66 29.43
CA LEU A 110 -6.49 7.61 29.56
C LEU A 110 -5.84 8.01 28.24
N TYR A 111 -6.38 7.50 27.14
CA TYR A 111 -5.89 7.83 25.81
C TYR A 111 -6.00 9.33 25.53
N ASP A 112 -7.13 9.95 25.87
CA ASP A 112 -7.34 11.39 25.72
C ASP A 112 -6.33 12.20 26.54
N VAL A 113 -6.03 11.78 27.78
CA VAL A 113 -5.02 12.44 28.62
C VAL A 113 -3.62 12.28 28.02
N ILE A 114 -3.24 11.07 27.59
CA ILE A 114 -1.91 10.78 27.00
C ILE A 114 -1.72 11.50 25.65
N THR A 115 -2.80 11.71 24.90
CA THR A 115 -2.76 12.32 23.57
C THR A 115 -3.16 13.80 23.56
N SER A 116 -3.44 14.40 24.72
CA SER A 116 -3.76 15.82 24.83
C SER A 116 -2.63 16.74 24.37
N GLU A 117 -1.37 16.32 24.55
CA GLU A 117 -0.16 17.03 24.15
C GLU A 117 0.78 16.11 23.37
N GLN A 118 1.74 16.71 22.65
CA GLN A 118 2.81 15.93 22.00
C GLN A 118 3.77 15.38 23.06
N ASP A 119 4.23 14.14 22.89
CA ASP A 119 5.21 13.55 23.80
C ASP A 119 6.52 14.35 23.76
N ALA A 120 6.93 14.87 24.92
CA ALA A 120 8.14 15.69 25.05
C ALA A 120 9.42 14.94 24.65
N GLN A 121 9.41 13.61 24.74
CA GLN A 121 10.52 12.74 24.35
C GLN A 121 10.43 12.30 22.88
N GLY A 122 9.39 12.70 22.15
CA GLY A 122 9.17 12.35 20.75
C GLY A 122 8.96 10.85 20.52
N ARG A 123 8.49 10.10 21.52
CA ARG A 123 8.26 8.65 21.41
C ARG A 123 7.09 8.34 20.49
N TRP A 124 6.09 9.20 20.49
CA TRP A 124 4.96 9.15 19.55
C TRP A 124 4.56 10.56 19.13
N LYS A 125 3.89 10.64 17.98
CA LYS A 125 3.31 11.86 17.43
C LYS A 125 1.80 11.75 17.41
N VAL A 126 1.12 12.71 18.04
CA VAL A 126 -0.33 12.77 18.05
C VAL A 126 -0.83 13.59 16.87
N ILE A 127 -1.82 13.09 16.14
CA ILE A 127 -2.49 13.82 15.07
C ILE A 127 -3.99 13.65 15.26
N SER A 128 -4.71 14.77 15.26
CA SER A 128 -6.16 14.78 15.33
C SER A 128 -6.73 15.36 14.04
N PHE A 129 -7.71 14.69 13.45
CA PHE A 129 -8.38 15.15 12.24
C PHE A 129 -9.88 14.87 12.31
N PRO A 130 -10.72 15.73 11.70
CA PRO A 130 -12.15 15.51 11.67
C PRO A 130 -12.49 14.31 10.77
N ILE A 131 -13.42 13.47 11.23
CA ILE A 131 -14.01 12.38 10.45
C ILE A 131 -15.54 12.49 10.50
N ASP A 132 -16.18 12.26 9.36
CA ASP A 132 -17.63 12.18 9.27
C ASP A 132 -18.08 10.74 9.49
N ILE A 133 -18.86 10.51 10.55
CA ILE A 133 -19.45 9.21 10.88
C ILE A 133 -20.95 9.31 10.64
N ASP A 134 -21.55 8.26 10.06
CA ASP A 134 -23.00 8.16 9.98
C ASP A 134 -23.60 8.10 11.39
N ALA A 135 -24.53 8.99 11.71
CA ALA A 135 -25.23 9.10 13.00
C ALA A 135 -25.95 7.81 13.37
N ALA A 136 -26.35 6.99 12.38
CA ALA A 136 -26.91 5.66 12.62
C ALA A 136 -25.88 4.67 13.24
N LEU A 137 -24.58 4.93 13.06
CA LEU A 137 -23.48 4.14 13.64
C LEU A 137 -22.98 4.73 14.96
N TYR A 138 -23.31 5.98 15.27
CA TYR A 138 -22.89 6.68 16.48
C TYR A 138 -23.98 6.63 17.56
N GLY A 139 -24.01 5.53 18.33
CA GLY A 139 -24.90 5.35 19.47
C GLY A 139 -24.17 4.87 20.73
N PRO A 140 -24.79 4.96 21.94
CA PRO A 140 -24.19 4.51 23.20
C PRO A 140 -23.92 2.99 23.27
N LYS A 141 -24.37 2.27 22.24
CA LYS A 141 -24.07 0.87 21.94
C LYS A 141 -23.76 0.75 20.44
N GLY A 142 -22.76 1.48 19.97
CA GLY A 142 -22.19 1.21 18.65
C GLY A 142 -21.54 -0.17 18.71
N ASP A 143 -22.20 -1.16 18.12
CA ASP A 143 -21.65 -2.50 18.01
C ASP A 143 -20.24 -2.42 17.44
N ALA A 144 -19.32 -3.16 18.07
CA ALA A 144 -17.87 -3.18 17.88
C ALA A 144 -17.40 -3.70 16.50
N ALA A 145 -18.12 -3.38 15.43
CA ALA A 145 -17.87 -3.84 14.06
C ALA A 145 -18.00 -2.68 13.04
N THR A 146 -17.68 -1.45 13.44
CA THR A 146 -17.74 -0.31 12.52
C THR A 146 -16.52 -0.34 11.59
N LYS A 147 -16.70 -0.92 10.40
CA LYS A 147 -15.72 -0.91 9.32
C LYS A 147 -15.58 0.50 8.77
N TYR A 148 -14.57 1.23 9.23
CA TYR A 148 -14.24 2.55 8.68
C TYR A 148 -13.89 2.44 7.20
N ILE A 149 -14.70 3.04 6.32
CA ILE A 149 -14.35 3.23 4.91
C ILE A 149 -13.57 4.54 4.83
N VAL A 150 -12.24 4.43 4.74
CA VAL A 150 -11.39 5.59 4.46
C VAL A 150 -11.61 5.98 2.99
N HIS A 151 -12.29 7.09 2.75
CA HIS A 151 -12.37 7.68 1.42
C HIS A 151 -11.10 8.49 1.18
N SER A 152 -10.17 7.94 0.39
CA SER A 152 -9.03 8.72 -0.10
C SER A 152 -9.56 9.85 -0.97
N THR A 153 -9.29 11.09 -0.56
CA THR A 153 -9.61 12.28 -1.33
C THR A 153 -8.80 12.28 -2.62
N ASP A 154 -9.46 12.17 -3.77
CA ASP A 154 -9.28 13.16 -4.83
C ASP A 154 -10.37 13.09 -5.92
N MET A 155 -10.95 14.26 -6.18
CA MET A 155 -11.44 14.76 -7.47
C MET A 155 -12.90 14.59 -7.96
N ASP A 156 -13.85 13.92 -7.30
CA ASP A 156 -15.22 13.81 -7.89
C ASP A 156 -16.45 13.96 -6.97
N LEU A 157 -16.34 14.60 -5.80
CA LEU A 157 -17.49 14.76 -4.88
C LEU A 157 -17.90 16.21 -4.59
N LYS A 158 -17.66 17.15 -5.51
CA LYS A 158 -18.29 18.48 -5.46
C LYS A 158 -19.72 18.49 -6.01
N GLN A 159 -20.52 17.47 -5.69
CA GLN A 159 -21.98 17.60 -5.72
C GLN A 159 -22.58 16.35 -5.09
N LYS A 160 -23.48 16.59 -4.12
CA LYS A 160 -24.41 15.62 -3.50
C LYS A 160 -23.83 14.86 -2.29
N TYR A 161 -24.13 15.38 -1.10
CA TYR A 161 -24.73 14.66 0.04
C TYR A 161 -24.43 15.46 1.33
N GLU A 162 -25.11 16.60 1.48
CA GLU A 162 -25.57 17.10 2.78
C GLU A 162 -26.56 16.05 3.30
N ASP A 163 -26.04 14.96 3.83
CA ASP A 163 -26.84 13.96 4.51
C ASP A 163 -27.01 14.47 5.95
N PRO A 164 -28.23 14.80 6.40
CA PRO A 164 -28.48 15.29 7.77
C PRO A 164 -28.09 14.26 8.84
N ASN A 165 -27.73 13.04 8.45
CA ASN A 165 -27.34 11.96 9.32
C ASN A 165 -25.82 11.78 9.45
N LYS A 166 -24.98 12.80 9.17
CA LYS A 166 -23.53 12.73 9.38
C LYS A 166 -23.11 13.54 10.61
N ILE A 167 -22.37 12.91 11.52
CA ILE A 167 -21.76 13.53 12.69
C ILE A 167 -20.26 13.60 12.46
N THR A 168 -19.72 14.82 12.46
CA THR A 168 -18.27 15.02 12.43
C THR A 168 -17.71 14.88 13.85
N VAL A 169 -16.79 13.96 14.06
CA VAL A 169 -16.02 13.80 15.31
C VAL A 169 -14.53 13.92 15.04
N ASN A 170 -13.75 14.31 16.04
CA ASN A 170 -12.30 14.34 15.92
C ASN A 170 -11.73 12.95 16.20
N CYS A 171 -11.03 12.38 15.23
CA CYS A 171 -10.27 11.15 15.38
C CYS A 171 -8.84 11.49 15.79
N THR A 172 -8.41 11.00 16.95
CA THR A 172 -7.08 11.24 17.51
C THR A 172 -6.22 9.98 17.36
N VAL A 173 -5.09 10.09 16.66
CA VAL A 173 -4.18 8.96 16.37
C VAL A 173 -2.79 9.25 16.91
N ALA A 174 -2.23 8.31 17.67
CA ALA A 174 -0.84 8.35 18.12
C ALA A 174 0.05 7.44 17.25
N TYR A 175 0.95 8.05 16.48
CA TYR A 175 1.92 7.35 15.64
C TYR A 175 3.22 7.10 16.39
N GLN A 176 3.66 5.85 16.48
CA GLN A 176 4.95 5.51 17.08
C GLN A 176 6.12 6.05 16.25
N ALA A 177 7.11 6.65 16.90
CA ALA A 177 8.28 7.20 16.21
C ALA A 177 9.23 6.11 15.68
N GLN A 178 9.24 4.93 16.32
CA GLN A 178 10.05 3.78 15.91
C GLN A 178 9.18 2.64 15.43
N CYS A 179 9.59 2.03 14.32
CA CYS A 179 8.99 0.79 13.83
C CYS A 179 9.28 -0.35 14.80
N MET A 180 8.25 -1.12 15.13
CA MET A 180 8.34 -2.26 16.05
C MET A 180 7.48 -3.42 15.55
N SER A 181 7.66 -4.61 16.13
CA SER A 181 6.81 -5.75 15.78
C SER A 181 5.35 -5.47 16.14
N TRP A 182 4.45 -6.06 15.36
CA TRP A 182 3.00 -6.04 15.59
C TRP A 182 2.61 -6.25 17.07
N ASN A 183 3.19 -7.26 17.74
CA ASN A 183 2.88 -7.55 19.15
C ASN A 183 3.32 -6.42 20.10
N LYS A 184 4.43 -5.73 19.79
CA LYS A 184 4.87 -4.57 20.57
C LYS A 184 4.01 -3.34 20.29
N CYS A 185 3.59 -3.15 19.04
CA CYS A 185 2.65 -2.08 18.67
C CYS A 185 1.33 -2.27 19.42
N LYS A 186 0.77 -3.49 19.39
CA LYS A 186 -0.41 -3.89 20.16
C LYS A 186 -0.31 -3.49 21.63
N GLU A 187 0.77 -3.93 22.27
CA GLU A 187 0.98 -3.69 23.69
C GLU A 187 1.12 -2.19 23.99
N SER A 188 1.82 -1.45 23.14
CA SER A 188 1.96 -0.01 23.30
C SER A 188 0.61 0.70 23.15
N CYS A 189 -0.19 0.36 22.15
CA CYS A 189 -1.52 0.95 21.97
C CYS A 189 -2.45 0.60 23.14
N ARG A 190 -2.40 -0.64 23.62
CA ARG A 190 -3.17 -1.10 24.78
C ARG A 190 -2.80 -0.34 26.05
N THR A 191 -1.51 -0.18 26.33
CA THR A 191 -1.04 0.54 27.52
C THR A 191 -1.31 2.05 27.47
N MET A 192 -1.46 2.63 26.27
CA MET A 192 -1.93 4.00 26.08
C MET A 192 -3.45 4.15 26.22
N GLY A 193 -4.21 3.06 26.31
CA GLY A 193 -5.67 3.08 26.40
C GLY A 193 -6.39 3.25 25.05
N ALA A 194 -5.71 3.01 23.92
CA ALA A 194 -6.32 3.11 22.60
C ALA A 194 -7.46 2.09 22.41
N SER A 195 -8.48 2.46 21.63
CA SER A 195 -9.61 1.57 21.28
C SER A 195 -9.30 0.58 20.15
N SER A 196 -8.25 0.84 19.37
CA SER A 196 -7.83 0.01 18.24
C SER A 196 -6.39 0.33 17.85
N TYR A 197 -5.77 -0.51 17.04
CA TYR A 197 -4.46 -0.25 16.44
C TYR A 197 -4.33 -0.84 15.04
N ARG A 198 -3.31 -0.38 14.33
CA ARG A 198 -3.01 -0.74 12.94
C ARG A 198 -1.51 -0.95 12.74
#